data_AF-A0A8T4MXE7-F1
#
_entry.id   AF-A0A8T4MXE7-F1
#
_cell.length_a   1.000
_cell.length_b   1.000
_cell.length_c   1.000
_cell.angle_alpha   90.00
_cell.angle_beta   90.00
_cell.angle_gamma   90.00
#
_symmetry.space_group_name_H-M   'P 1'
#
loop_
_entity.id
_entity.type
_entity.pdbx_description
1 polymer ?
#
loop_
_entity_poly.entity_id
_entity_poly.type
_entity_poly.pdbx_seq_one_letter_code
_entity_poly.pdbx_strand_id
1 'polypeptide(L)'
;MVNHYLSPGEQTQFTERVHEHAEKAKNIVIDDSEIGKLPGIQIPKDCELSIRRTCKYISKLPFIAGYNPSPKTENERKANNQLKDSIFRQRDLDQILKDGIYPTCSDTGVLFRGLMATQGHPTAYVETFHEGYIINGKPFSTHAFGRVFFDGKSVIVNPEFKPIIFDSEVKIFPYIIFREGLDSWDIGIRGYEDIHRLRRENLIKLEKKRNHVIRCI
;
A
#
# COMPACT_ATOMS: atom_id res chain seq x y z
N MET A 1 -22.34 -7.36 -11.56
CA MET A 1 -22.06 -6.86 -10.21
C MET A 1 -20.88 -5.90 -10.31
N VAL A 2 -20.98 -4.70 -9.73
CA VAL A 2 -19.85 -3.76 -9.66
C VAL A 2 -18.84 -4.32 -8.66
N ASN A 3 -17.54 -4.31 -8.99
CA ASN A 3 -16.51 -4.78 -8.08
C ASN A 3 -16.44 -3.83 -6.86
N HIS A 4 -16.66 -4.35 -5.65
CA HIS A 4 -16.66 -3.56 -4.41
C HIS A 4 -15.38 -2.73 -4.22
N TYR A 5 -14.24 -3.20 -4.72
CA TYR A 5 -12.96 -2.50 -4.64
C TYR A 5 -12.85 -1.25 -5.53
N LEU A 6 -13.90 -0.93 -6.30
CA LEU A 6 -14.07 0.38 -6.95
C LEU A 6 -14.76 1.41 -6.05
N SER A 7 -15.27 1.02 -4.88
CA SER A 7 -16.00 1.93 -3.99
C SER A 7 -15.04 2.79 -3.16
N PRO A 8 -15.38 4.02 -2.78
CA PRO A 8 -14.59 4.75 -1.80
C PRO A 8 -14.67 4.06 -0.43
N GLY A 9 -13.54 4.05 0.31
CA GLY A 9 -13.52 3.70 1.73
C GLY A 9 -13.49 4.95 2.60
N GLU A 10 -13.67 4.83 3.92
CA GLU A 10 -13.69 5.99 4.82
C GLU A 10 -12.40 6.82 4.73
N GLN A 11 -11.24 6.17 4.63
CA GLN A 11 -9.93 6.83 4.48
C GLN A 11 -9.62 7.22 3.03
N THR A 12 -10.34 6.64 2.07
CA THR A 12 -10.07 6.77 0.63
C THR A 12 -11.27 7.31 -0.13
N GLN A 13 -11.87 8.39 0.38
CA GLN A 13 -12.94 9.11 -0.30
C GLN A 13 -12.45 9.70 -1.63
N PHE A 14 -13.29 9.67 -2.66
CA PHE A 14 -12.97 10.18 -3.99
C PHE A 14 -13.41 11.64 -4.12
N THR A 15 -12.70 12.54 -3.46
CA THR A 15 -12.93 13.98 -3.55
C THR A 15 -12.51 14.51 -4.93
N GLU A 16 -12.87 15.77 -5.21
CA GLU A 16 -12.41 16.47 -6.43
C GLU A 16 -10.88 16.48 -6.56
N ARG A 17 -10.15 16.76 -5.47
CA ARG A 17 -8.67 16.71 -5.44
C ARG A 17 -8.15 15.30 -5.77
N VAL A 18 -8.82 14.26 -5.28
CA VAL A 18 -8.43 12.87 -5.59
C VAL A 18 -8.60 12.58 -7.07
N HIS A 19 -9.72 13.02 -7.67
CA HIS A 19 -9.94 12.91 -9.12
C HIS A 19 -8.87 13.67 -9.92
N GLU A 20 -8.53 14.90 -9.54
CA GLU A 20 -7.46 15.67 -10.19
C GLU A 20 -6.11 14.95 -10.12
N HIS A 21 -5.76 14.39 -8.96
CA HIS A 21 -4.50 13.67 -8.77
C HIS A 21 -4.50 12.34 -9.52
N ALA A 22 -5.64 11.65 -9.62
CA ALA A 22 -5.80 10.44 -10.42
C ALA A 22 -5.59 10.72 -11.92
N GLU A 23 -6.14 11.83 -12.44
CA GLU A 23 -5.90 12.24 -13.83
C GLU A 23 -4.45 12.68 -14.06
N LYS A 24 -3.82 13.39 -13.11
CA LYS A 24 -2.37 13.69 -13.18
C LYS A 24 -1.53 12.41 -13.24
N ALA A 25 -1.86 11.41 -12.41
CA ALA A 25 -1.17 10.12 -12.42
C ALA A 25 -1.32 9.42 -13.78
N LYS A 26 -2.54 9.33 -14.31
CA LYS A 26 -2.86 8.71 -15.61
C LYS A 26 -2.09 9.31 -16.78
N ASN A 27 -1.72 10.58 -16.69
CA ASN A 27 -0.98 11.32 -17.72
C ASN A 27 0.56 11.26 -17.56
N ILE A 28 1.08 10.55 -16.56
CA ILE A 28 2.53 10.34 -16.44
C ILE A 28 3.07 9.55 -17.63
N VAL A 29 4.17 10.07 -18.19
CA VAL A 29 4.95 9.36 -19.20
C VAL A 29 5.82 8.29 -18.51
N ILE A 30 5.61 7.04 -18.93
CA ILE A 30 6.45 5.90 -18.60
C ILE A 30 7.32 5.64 -19.83
N ASP A 31 8.63 5.54 -19.61
CA ASP A 31 9.54 5.09 -20.66
C ASP A 31 9.33 3.59 -20.83
N ASP A 32 9.07 3.12 -22.05
CA ASP A 32 8.85 1.70 -22.33
C ASP A 32 10.06 0.83 -21.92
N SER A 33 11.26 1.40 -21.83
CA SER A 33 12.45 0.74 -21.29
C SER A 33 12.41 0.52 -19.76
N GLU A 34 11.58 1.29 -19.03
CA GLU A 34 11.29 1.07 -17.60
C GLU A 34 10.26 -0.06 -17.41
N ILE A 35 9.56 -0.48 -18.48
CA ILE A 35 8.64 -1.61 -18.49
C ILE A 35 9.45 -2.91 -18.63
N GLY A 36 10.08 -3.31 -17.52
CA GLY A 36 10.65 -4.65 -17.43
C GLY A 36 9.56 -5.69 -17.65
N LYS A 37 9.77 -6.62 -18.59
CA LYS A 37 8.90 -7.79 -18.76
C LYS A 37 8.86 -8.55 -17.43
N LEU A 38 7.71 -8.57 -16.77
CA LEU A 38 7.50 -9.45 -15.63
C LEU A 38 7.45 -10.89 -16.17
N PRO A 39 8.43 -11.74 -15.87
CA PRO A 39 8.45 -13.10 -16.42
C PRO A 39 7.21 -13.84 -15.92
N GLY A 40 6.37 -14.30 -16.85
CA GLY A 40 5.23 -15.17 -16.54
C GLY A 40 3.92 -14.49 -16.11
N ILE A 41 3.88 -13.15 -15.98
CA ILE A 41 2.65 -12.43 -15.60
C ILE A 41 2.07 -11.72 -16.83
N GLN A 42 0.95 -12.22 -17.36
CA GLN A 42 0.18 -11.53 -18.39
C GLN A 42 -0.83 -10.59 -17.73
N ILE A 43 -0.42 -9.34 -17.54
CA ILE A 43 -1.28 -8.23 -17.08
C ILE A 43 -1.77 -7.48 -18.33
N PRO A 44 -3.05 -7.10 -18.42
CA PRO A 44 -3.52 -6.17 -19.45
C PRO A 44 -2.65 -4.91 -19.48
N LYS A 45 -2.25 -4.49 -20.69
CA LYS A 45 -1.27 -3.41 -20.88
C LYS A 45 -1.74 -2.09 -20.23
N ASP A 46 -3.02 -1.79 -20.32
CA ASP A 46 -3.65 -0.64 -19.69
C ASP A 46 -3.53 -0.70 -18.16
N CYS A 47 -3.83 -1.85 -17.55
CA CYS A 47 -3.69 -2.07 -16.12
C CYS A 47 -2.23 -1.94 -15.65
N GLU A 48 -1.28 -2.52 -16.38
CA GLU A 48 0.15 -2.40 -16.05
C GLU A 48 0.63 -0.94 -16.14
N LEU A 49 0.22 -0.22 -17.18
CA LEU A 49 0.54 1.19 -17.35
C LEU A 49 -0.03 2.03 -16.20
N SER A 50 -1.29 1.82 -15.81
CA SER A 50 -1.93 2.52 -14.69
C SER A 50 -1.22 2.27 -13.35
N ILE A 51 -0.81 1.03 -13.08
CA ILE A 51 -0.01 0.68 -11.89
C ILE A 51 1.29 1.50 -11.88
N ARG A 52 2.07 1.42 -12.96
CA ARG A 52 3.39 2.08 -13.06
C ARG A 52 3.29 3.59 -12.98
N ARG A 53 2.31 4.17 -13.68
CA ARG A 53 2.00 5.60 -13.65
C ARG A 53 1.64 6.08 -12.25
N THR A 54 0.76 5.35 -11.57
CA THR A 54 0.36 5.68 -10.20
C THR A 54 1.55 5.62 -9.25
N CYS A 55 2.39 4.59 -9.31
CA CYS A 55 3.59 4.52 -8.46
C CYS A 55 4.60 5.64 -8.77
N LYS A 56 4.82 5.96 -10.05
CA LYS A 56 5.71 7.08 -10.47
C LYS A 56 5.12 8.45 -10.11
N TYR A 57 3.80 8.57 -9.99
CA TYR A 57 3.14 9.77 -9.49
C TYR A 57 3.41 9.95 -8.00
N ILE A 58 3.16 8.89 -7.22
CA ILE A 58 3.35 8.90 -5.77
C ILE A 58 4.80 9.24 -5.40
N SER A 59 5.79 8.72 -6.13
CA SER A 59 7.21 9.01 -5.88
C SER A 59 7.61 10.47 -6.19
N LYS A 60 6.77 11.23 -6.87
CA LYS A 60 6.97 12.65 -7.18
C LYS A 60 6.17 13.59 -6.28
N LEU A 61 5.32 13.08 -5.40
CA LEU A 61 4.57 13.92 -4.47
C LEU A 61 5.51 14.63 -3.50
N PRO A 62 5.23 15.89 -3.13
CA PRO A 62 6.03 16.60 -2.14
C PRO A 62 5.92 15.89 -0.79
N PHE A 63 7.02 15.88 -0.03
CA PHE A 63 6.98 15.37 1.33
C PHE A 63 6.16 16.28 2.24
N ILE A 64 5.56 15.69 3.27
CA ILE A 64 4.86 16.43 4.33
C ILE A 64 5.81 17.44 4.99
N ALA A 65 5.29 18.60 5.36
CA ALA A 65 6.04 19.61 6.11
C ALA A 65 6.68 19.02 7.38
N GLY A 66 7.94 19.39 7.63
CA GLY A 66 8.71 18.91 8.77
C GLY A 66 9.44 17.58 8.56
N TYR A 67 9.14 16.83 7.50
CA TYR A 67 9.91 15.62 7.16
C TYR A 67 11.28 15.99 6.58
N ASN A 68 12.35 15.41 7.14
CA ASN A 68 13.70 15.50 6.59
C ASN A 68 14.02 14.19 5.84
N PRO A 69 14.16 14.20 4.49
CA PRO A 69 14.47 13.00 3.71
C PRO A 69 15.91 12.49 3.90
N SER A 70 16.78 13.27 4.56
CA SER A 70 18.19 12.92 4.77
C SER A 70 18.65 13.39 6.16
N PRO A 71 18.08 12.83 7.25
CA PRO A 71 18.43 13.25 8.61
C PRO A 71 19.88 12.85 8.90
N LYS A 72 20.71 13.82 9.30
CA LYS A 72 22.14 13.62 9.58
C LYS A 72 22.42 13.44 11.06
N THR A 73 21.54 13.98 11.90
CA THR A 73 21.67 13.99 13.37
C THR A 73 20.61 13.12 14.05
N GLU A 74 20.86 12.73 15.29
CA GLU A 74 19.88 11.99 16.10
C GLU A 74 18.61 12.81 16.35
N ASN A 75 18.73 14.13 16.54
CA ASN A 75 17.58 15.01 16.72
C ASN A 75 16.67 15.05 15.49
N GLU A 76 17.24 15.07 14.28
CA GLU A 76 16.45 15.01 13.04
C GLU A 76 15.77 13.65 12.86
N ARG A 77 16.44 12.54 13.20
CA ARG A 77 15.83 11.20 13.18
C ARG A 77 14.68 11.11 14.19
N LYS A 78 14.86 11.64 15.39
CA LYS A 78 13.82 11.69 16.42
C LYS A 78 12.64 12.55 15.99
N ALA A 79 12.89 13.71 15.36
CA ALA A 79 11.83 14.56 14.81
C ALA A 79 11.02 13.83 13.73
N ASN A 80 11.69 13.14 12.80
CA ASN A 80 11.01 12.29 11.80
C ASN A 80 10.16 11.19 12.47
N ASN A 81 10.69 10.49 13.48
CA ASN A 81 9.95 9.45 14.19
C ASN A 81 8.73 10.01 14.93
N GLN A 82 8.86 11.17 15.59
CA GLN A 82 7.74 11.85 16.24
C GLN A 82 6.66 12.27 15.23
N LEU A 83 7.07 12.77 14.06
CA LEU A 83 6.15 13.10 12.98
C LEU A 83 5.46 11.85 12.42
N LYS A 84 6.20 10.76 12.21
CA LYS A 84 5.65 9.47 11.79
C LYS A 84 4.57 9.00 12.76
N ASP A 85 4.88 9.00 14.05
CA ASP A 85 4.00 8.47 15.08
C ASP A 85 2.73 9.33 15.26
N SER A 86 2.82 10.64 15.03
CA SER A 86 1.65 11.53 15.09
C SER A 86 0.69 11.38 13.92
N ILE A 87 1.14 10.87 12.77
CA ILE A 87 0.32 10.75 11.54
C ILE A 87 0.03 9.31 11.13
N PHE A 88 0.64 8.31 11.77
CA PHE A 88 0.48 6.90 11.42
C PHE A 88 -1.00 6.50 11.44
N ARG A 89 -1.54 6.18 10.25
CA ARG A 89 -2.95 5.78 10.05
C ARG A 89 -3.99 6.84 10.44
N GLN A 90 -3.59 8.09 10.63
CA GLN A 90 -4.51 9.17 11.06
C GLN A 90 -5.04 10.03 9.90
N ARG A 91 -4.37 10.01 8.75
CA ARG A 91 -4.72 10.87 7.61
C ARG A 91 -5.51 10.10 6.56
N ASP A 92 -6.51 10.76 6.01
CA ASP A 92 -7.20 10.30 4.81
C ASP A 92 -6.42 10.66 3.53
N LEU A 93 -6.90 10.13 2.42
CA LEU A 93 -6.32 10.33 1.10
C LEU A 93 -6.26 11.80 0.68
N ASP A 94 -7.30 12.60 0.93
CA ASP A 94 -7.32 14.02 0.55
C ASP A 94 -6.27 14.81 1.33
N GLN A 95 -6.17 14.54 2.63
CA GLN A 95 -5.20 15.16 3.52
C GLN A 95 -3.76 14.81 3.12
N ILE A 96 -3.47 13.55 2.73
CA ILE A 96 -2.14 13.17 2.24
C ILE A 96 -1.80 13.92 0.94
N LEU A 97 -2.76 14.04 0.02
CA LEU A 97 -2.56 14.77 -1.25
C LEU A 97 -2.40 16.28 -1.05
N LYS A 98 -3.02 16.84 -0.01
CA LYS A 98 -2.96 18.26 0.36
C LYS A 98 -1.67 18.62 1.08
N ASP A 99 -1.30 17.86 2.12
CA ASP A 99 -0.19 18.21 3.01
C ASP A 99 1.16 17.67 2.53
N GLY A 100 1.14 16.66 1.66
CA GLY A 100 2.32 15.91 1.24
C GLY A 100 2.43 14.54 1.89
N ILE A 101 3.25 13.70 1.27
CA ILE A 101 3.47 12.31 1.65
C ILE A 101 4.51 12.18 2.77
N TYR A 102 4.26 11.32 3.75
CA TYR A 102 5.29 10.78 4.60
C TYR A 102 5.69 9.41 4.03
N PRO A 103 6.95 9.19 3.60
CA PRO A 103 7.34 8.04 2.78
C PRO A 103 7.35 6.73 3.58
N THR A 104 6.15 6.20 3.82
CA THR A 104 5.87 4.95 4.51
C THR A 104 4.85 4.15 3.73
N CYS A 105 4.86 2.83 3.95
CA CYS A 105 3.88 1.93 3.37
C CYS A 105 2.43 2.32 3.71
N SER A 106 2.18 2.96 4.87
CA SER A 106 0.86 3.45 5.28
C SER A 106 0.29 4.44 4.27
N ASP A 107 0.95 5.60 4.10
CA ASP A 107 0.54 6.62 3.13
C ASP A 107 0.52 6.08 1.70
N THR A 108 1.60 5.39 1.33
CA THR A 108 1.78 4.89 -0.04
C THR A 108 0.68 3.90 -0.42
N GLY A 109 0.27 3.02 0.50
CA GLY A 109 -0.83 2.08 0.28
C GLY A 109 -2.18 2.78 0.12
N VAL A 110 -2.48 3.80 0.93
CA VAL A 110 -3.71 4.60 0.83
C VAL A 110 -3.75 5.36 -0.50
N LEU A 111 -2.65 6.01 -0.87
CA LEU A 111 -2.49 6.72 -2.14
C LEU A 111 -2.66 5.79 -3.33
N PHE A 112 -1.93 4.66 -3.35
CA PHE A 112 -1.96 3.72 -4.45
C PHE A 112 -3.36 3.18 -4.68
N ARG A 113 -4.01 2.70 -3.60
CA ARG A 113 -5.37 2.18 -3.67
C ARG A 113 -6.34 3.25 -4.17
N GLY A 114 -6.32 4.43 -3.54
CA GLY A 114 -7.26 5.51 -3.83
C GLY A 114 -7.18 5.99 -5.28
N LEU A 115 -5.95 6.23 -5.76
CA LEU A 115 -5.72 6.69 -7.13
C LEU A 115 -6.05 5.62 -8.17
N MET A 116 -5.74 4.34 -7.91
CA MET A 116 -6.08 3.25 -8.84
C MET A 116 -7.60 3.04 -8.94
N ALA A 117 -8.30 3.02 -7.80
CA ALA A 117 -9.75 2.86 -7.76
C ALA A 117 -10.47 4.03 -8.45
N THR A 118 -9.98 5.27 -8.25
CA THR A 118 -10.50 6.47 -8.92
C THR A 118 -10.32 6.42 -10.44
N GLN A 119 -9.25 5.77 -10.93
CA GLN A 119 -9.02 5.53 -12.36
C GLN A 119 -9.87 4.40 -12.93
N GLY A 120 -10.72 3.74 -12.13
CA GLY A 120 -11.58 2.64 -12.57
C GLY A 120 -10.92 1.26 -12.50
N HIS A 121 -9.77 1.12 -11.84
CA HIS A 121 -9.10 -0.16 -11.62
C HIS A 121 -9.42 -0.70 -10.22
N PRO A 122 -10.20 -1.79 -10.09
CA PRO A 122 -10.57 -2.32 -8.78
C PRO A 122 -9.32 -2.71 -7.99
N THR A 123 -9.14 -2.07 -6.84
CA THR A 123 -7.91 -2.20 -6.04
C THR A 123 -8.23 -2.31 -4.55
N ALA A 124 -7.77 -3.39 -3.93
CA ALA A 124 -7.85 -3.58 -2.48
C ALA A 124 -6.61 -3.01 -1.80
N TYR A 125 -6.83 -2.46 -0.62
CA TYR A 125 -5.78 -2.22 0.38
C TYR A 125 -5.42 -3.55 1.05
N VAL A 126 -4.15 -3.91 1.11
CA VAL A 126 -3.68 -5.21 1.66
C VAL A 126 -2.72 -4.96 2.81
N GLU A 127 -3.13 -5.31 4.03
CA GLU A 127 -2.24 -5.29 5.19
C GLU A 127 -1.60 -6.66 5.40
N THR A 128 -0.29 -6.66 5.64
CA THR A 128 0.49 -7.87 5.89
C THR A 128 1.30 -7.75 7.16
N PHE A 129 1.55 -8.89 7.81
CA PHE A 129 2.51 -8.98 8.90
C PHE A 129 3.71 -9.80 8.46
N HIS A 130 4.90 -9.31 8.77
CA HIS A 130 6.12 -10.07 8.57
C HIS A 130 6.12 -11.29 9.50
N GLU A 131 6.60 -12.44 9.04
CA GLU A 131 6.58 -13.68 9.83
C GLU A 131 7.27 -13.55 11.19
N GLY A 132 8.41 -12.85 11.24
CA GLY A 132 9.13 -12.59 12.50
C GLY A 132 8.29 -11.80 13.50
N TYR A 133 7.46 -10.87 13.03
CA TYR A 133 6.52 -10.17 13.89
C TYR A 133 5.38 -11.08 14.34
N ILE A 134 4.88 -11.98 13.48
CA ILE A 134 3.91 -13.01 13.87
C ILE A 134 4.48 -13.89 14.99
N ILE A 135 5.69 -14.43 14.82
CA ILE A 135 6.31 -15.39 15.75
C ILE A 135 6.72 -14.71 17.06
N ASN A 136 7.55 -13.67 16.97
CA ASN A 136 8.23 -13.10 18.14
C ASN A 136 7.52 -11.87 18.73
N GLY A 137 6.58 -11.28 17.99
CA GLY A 137 5.94 -10.01 18.36
C GLY A 137 6.86 -8.80 18.30
N LYS A 138 8.15 -8.98 17.95
CA LYS A 138 9.14 -7.92 17.77
C LYS A 138 10.20 -8.33 16.71
N PRO A 139 10.79 -7.35 16.00
CA PRO A 139 10.37 -5.95 15.94
C PRO A 139 8.97 -5.80 15.31
N PHE A 140 8.31 -4.66 15.55
CA PHE A 140 7.09 -4.30 14.81
C PHE A 140 7.44 -4.30 13.31
N SER A 141 6.78 -5.14 12.52
CA SER A 141 7.06 -5.26 11.09
C SER A 141 5.79 -5.66 10.34
N THR A 142 5.22 -4.67 9.68
CA THR A 142 4.05 -4.80 8.81
C THR A 142 4.34 -4.10 7.48
N HIS A 143 3.61 -4.48 6.44
CA HIS A 143 3.71 -3.83 5.13
C HIS A 143 2.36 -3.73 4.46
N ALA A 144 2.18 -2.63 3.73
CA ALA A 144 0.99 -2.36 2.95
C ALA A 144 1.26 -2.61 1.47
N PHE A 145 0.43 -3.45 0.85
CA PHE A 145 0.40 -3.65 -0.59
C PHE A 145 -0.94 -3.17 -1.16
N GLY A 146 -1.02 -3.07 -2.48
CA GLY A 146 -2.30 -3.01 -3.20
C GLY A 146 -2.54 -4.31 -3.97
N ARG A 147 -3.76 -4.84 -3.96
CA ARG A 147 -4.14 -5.94 -4.87
C ARG A 147 -5.02 -5.38 -5.97
N VAL A 148 -4.57 -5.45 -7.22
CA VAL A 148 -5.28 -4.95 -8.39
C VAL A 148 -5.94 -6.12 -9.10
N PHE A 149 -7.23 -6.00 -9.41
CA PHE A 149 -8.04 -7.03 -10.07
C PHE A 149 -8.30 -6.69 -11.54
N PHE A 150 -8.17 -7.67 -12.42
CA PHE A 150 -8.41 -7.55 -13.86
C PHE A 150 -8.78 -8.91 -14.44
N ASP A 151 -9.78 -9.01 -15.32
CA ASP A 151 -10.16 -10.22 -16.05
C ASP A 151 -10.25 -11.52 -15.20
N GLY A 152 -10.80 -11.41 -13.98
CA GLY A 152 -10.91 -12.54 -13.05
C GLY A 152 -9.59 -12.98 -12.39
N LYS A 153 -8.49 -12.27 -12.64
CA LYS A 153 -7.17 -12.43 -12.04
C LYS A 153 -6.86 -11.25 -11.11
N SER A 154 -5.77 -11.38 -10.36
CA SER A 154 -5.24 -10.28 -9.56
C SER A 154 -3.72 -10.32 -9.48
N VAL A 155 -3.10 -9.17 -9.25
CA VAL A 155 -1.70 -9.06 -8.85
C VAL A 155 -1.57 -8.26 -7.56
N ILE A 156 -0.53 -8.56 -6.78
CA ILE A 156 -0.15 -7.80 -5.60
C ILE A 156 0.95 -6.84 -6.02
N VAL A 157 0.83 -5.58 -5.62
CA VAL A 157 1.75 -4.50 -5.96
C VAL A 157 2.33 -3.94 -4.68
N ASN A 158 3.66 -3.88 -4.60
CA ASN A 158 4.33 -2.99 -3.67
C ASN A 158 4.49 -1.62 -4.35
N PRO A 159 3.78 -0.57 -3.91
CA PRO A 159 3.80 0.72 -4.58
C PRO A 159 4.99 1.61 -4.23
N GLU A 160 5.84 1.22 -3.27
CA GLU A 160 6.98 2.05 -2.83
C GLU A 160 8.10 2.15 -3.88
N PHE A 161 8.60 3.37 -4.11
CA PHE A 161 9.74 3.76 -4.96
C PHE A 161 9.76 3.21 -6.39
N LYS A 162 9.96 1.89 -6.55
CA LYS A 162 9.92 1.15 -7.80
C LYS A 162 8.88 0.03 -7.65
N PRO A 163 7.78 0.06 -8.41
CA PRO A 163 6.72 -0.92 -8.25
C PRO A 163 7.25 -2.33 -8.47
N ILE A 164 6.99 -3.21 -7.50
CA ILE A 164 7.20 -4.65 -7.65
C ILE A 164 5.84 -5.30 -7.73
N ILE A 165 5.64 -6.13 -8.76
CA ILE A 165 4.38 -6.81 -9.03
C ILE A 165 4.57 -8.30 -8.82
N PHE A 166 3.69 -8.90 -8.03
CA PHE A 166 3.68 -10.30 -7.66
C PHE A 166 2.38 -10.94 -8.15
N ASP A 167 2.47 -12.15 -8.72
CA ASP A 167 1.30 -12.92 -9.20
C ASP A 167 0.68 -13.82 -8.12
N SER A 168 1.30 -13.90 -6.95
CA SER A 168 0.89 -14.82 -5.89
C SER A 168 1.37 -14.35 -4.52
N GLU A 169 0.64 -14.78 -3.49
CA GLU A 169 0.96 -14.51 -2.08
C GLU A 169 2.28 -15.17 -1.66
N VAL A 170 2.67 -16.26 -2.30
CA VAL A 170 3.93 -16.95 -2.02
C VAL A 170 5.14 -16.05 -2.33
N LYS A 171 5.07 -15.26 -3.40
CA LYS A 171 6.18 -14.38 -3.82
C LYS A 171 6.36 -13.14 -2.94
N ILE A 172 5.43 -12.82 -2.05
CA ILE A 172 5.59 -11.73 -1.07
C ILE A 172 6.10 -12.22 0.29
N PHE A 173 6.35 -13.53 0.46
CA PHE A 173 7.01 -14.04 1.66
C PHE A 173 8.34 -13.30 1.90
N PRO A 174 8.68 -12.87 3.14
CA PRO A 174 8.11 -13.28 4.44
C PRO A 174 6.87 -12.52 4.94
N TYR A 175 6.18 -11.75 4.09
CA TYR A 175 4.93 -11.08 4.46
C TYR A 175 3.71 -11.98 4.30
N ILE A 176 2.91 -12.08 5.36
CA ILE A 176 1.68 -12.87 5.39
C ILE A 176 0.48 -11.93 5.36
N ILE A 177 -0.42 -12.12 4.39
CA ILE A 177 -1.64 -11.31 4.28
C ILE A 177 -2.52 -11.52 5.51
N PHE A 178 -2.71 -10.44 6.26
CA PHE A 178 -3.61 -10.39 7.39
C PHE A 178 -5.05 -10.20 6.90
N ARG A 179 -5.31 -9.05 6.28
CA ARG A 179 -6.64 -8.65 5.79
C ARG A 179 -6.53 -7.74 4.56
N GLU A 180 -7.56 -7.79 3.74
CA GLU A 180 -7.77 -6.89 2.61
C GLU A 180 -9.06 -6.09 2.84
N GLY A 181 -9.13 -4.87 2.33
CA GLY A 181 -10.30 -4.00 2.46
C GLY A 181 -10.20 -2.79 1.55
N LEU A 182 -11.11 -1.83 1.74
CA LEU A 182 -11.10 -0.57 1.01
C LEU A 182 -9.93 0.34 1.44
N ASP A 183 -9.54 0.29 2.71
CA ASP A 183 -8.41 1.02 3.26
C ASP A 183 -8.03 0.47 4.64
N SER A 184 -7.13 1.14 5.36
CA SER A 184 -6.71 0.68 6.68
C SER A 184 -7.80 0.80 7.74
N TRP A 185 -8.70 1.78 7.61
CA TRP A 185 -9.79 1.99 8.56
C TRP A 185 -10.90 0.95 8.39
N ASP A 186 -11.22 0.58 7.15
CA ASP A 186 -12.14 -0.51 6.80
C ASP A 186 -11.69 -1.85 7.39
N ILE A 187 -10.38 -2.15 7.39
CA ILE A 187 -9.83 -3.35 8.04
C ILE A 187 -9.64 -3.20 9.56
N GLY A 188 -10.04 -2.08 10.15
CA GLY A 188 -10.02 -1.81 11.58
C GLY A 188 -8.64 -1.44 12.14
N ILE A 189 -7.76 -0.86 11.32
CA ILE A 189 -6.42 -0.40 11.70
C ILE A 189 -6.36 1.12 11.61
N ARG A 190 -6.54 1.79 12.76
CA ARG A 190 -6.42 3.25 12.88
C ARG A 190 -5.15 3.68 13.60
N GLY A 191 -4.29 2.75 14.02
CA GLY A 191 -3.02 3.10 14.67
C GLY A 191 -2.22 1.87 15.10
N TYR A 192 -1.12 2.10 15.82
CA TYR A 192 -0.24 1.03 16.30
C TYR A 192 -0.94 0.08 17.27
N GLU A 193 -1.79 0.60 18.16
CA GLU A 193 -2.52 -0.19 19.14
C GLU A 193 -3.43 -1.23 18.47
N ASP A 194 -4.13 -0.84 17.41
CA ASP A 194 -4.96 -1.76 16.62
C ASP A 194 -4.14 -2.87 15.99
N ILE A 195 -2.97 -2.57 15.42
CA ILE A 195 -2.11 -3.59 14.82
C ILE A 195 -1.67 -4.60 15.88
N HIS A 196 -1.21 -4.12 17.05
CA HIS A 196 -0.78 -5.00 18.13
C HIS A 196 -1.93 -5.86 18.65
N ARG A 197 -3.12 -5.26 18.82
CA ARG A 197 -4.33 -5.95 19.25
C ARG A 197 -4.77 -7.00 18.23
N LEU A 198 -4.93 -6.61 16.97
CA LEU A 198 -5.37 -7.50 15.88
C LEU A 198 -4.38 -8.64 15.64
N ARG A 199 -3.07 -8.40 15.74
CA ARG A 199 -2.07 -9.48 15.72
C ARG A 199 -2.35 -10.51 16.82
N ARG A 200 -2.51 -10.07 18.08
CA ARG A 200 -2.74 -10.97 19.22
C ARG A 200 -4.03 -11.78 19.02
N GLU A 201 -5.11 -11.12 18.66
CA GLU A 201 -6.43 -11.73 18.45
C GLU A 201 -6.44 -12.75 17.28
N ASN A 202 -5.54 -12.59 16.30
CA ASN A 202 -5.54 -13.42 15.09
C ASN A 202 -4.31 -14.34 14.97
N LEU A 203 -3.53 -14.51 16.05
CA LEU A 203 -2.23 -15.18 16.00
C LEU A 203 -2.32 -16.60 15.40
N ILE A 204 -3.24 -17.43 15.90
CA ILE A 204 -3.43 -18.81 15.41
C ILE A 204 -3.74 -18.84 13.91
N LYS A 205 -4.61 -17.93 13.44
CA LYS A 205 -4.98 -17.83 12.02
C LYS A 205 -3.78 -17.40 11.16
N LEU A 206 -2.99 -16.44 11.65
CA LEU A 206 -1.79 -15.95 11.00
C LEU A 206 -0.71 -17.03 10.90
N GLU A 207 -0.49 -17.81 11.95
CA GLU A 207 0.46 -18.93 11.94
C GLU A 207 0.04 -20.04 10.97
N LYS A 208 -1.26 -20.36 10.93
CA LYS A 208 -1.78 -21.32 9.95
C LYS A 208 -1.56 -20.85 8.52
N LYS A 209 -1.84 -19.57 8.23
CA LYS A 209 -1.55 -18.94 6.93
C LYS A 209 -0.06 -19.00 6.60
N ARG A 210 0.82 -18.62 7.53
CA ARG A 210 2.28 -18.69 7.37
C ARG A 210 2.73 -20.11 6.99
N ASN A 211 2.31 -21.11 7.77
CA ASN A 211 2.71 -22.50 7.52
C ASN A 211 2.19 -23.02 6.17
N HIS A 212 1.02 -22.55 5.72
CA HIS A 212 0.53 -22.88 4.39
C HIS A 212 1.42 -22.28 3.30
N VAL A 213 1.75 -20.98 3.40
CA VAL A 213 2.65 -20.31 2.44
C VAL A 213 4.01 -21.02 2.37
N ILE A 214 4.60 -21.37 3.52
CA ILE A 214 5.88 -22.10 3.59
C ILE A 214 5.82 -23.45 2.87
N ARG A 215 4.70 -24.17 2.93
CA ARG A 215 4.54 -25.46 2.23
C ARG A 215 4.37 -25.32 0.71
N CYS A 216 4.13 -24.11 0.22
CA CYS A 216 3.94 -23.82 -1.19
C CYS A 216 5.17 -23.16 -1.84
N ILE A 217 6.22 -22.89 -1.06
CA ILE A 217 7.55 -22.50 -1.53
C ILE A 217 8.31 -23.78 -1.89
#